data_AF-A0A971QGN9-F1
#
_entry.id   AF-A0A971QGN9-F1
#
_cell.length_a   1.000
_cell.length_b   1.000
_cell.length_c   1.000
_cell.angle_alpha   90.00
_cell.angle_beta   90.00
_cell.angle_gamma   90.00
#
_symmetry.space_group_name_H-M   'P 1'
#
loop_
_entity.id
_entity.type
_entity.pdbx_description
1 polymer ?
#
loop_
_entity_poly.entity_id
_entity_poly.type
_entity_poly.pdbx_seq_one_letter_code
_entity_poly.pdbx_strand_id
1 'polypeptide(L)'
;MMTTWRLAVTVLLTSPGVIPLTAGLAANNQPDIRSDDPAFVTPNMFTGSDTQRINQAIDHAAVTGRRVIIPRLNRTDRGDKDIWLLESAILVRSNTTLQLDNCHIKLSDSSRDNIIRSANCGLGITTIEPMTSIHIYGVGNVLMEGADHPRATGDSGKTLGKHTYGTDAGIEGASQTGDWRNIGILLACVEGFRIENLRLKDTHAWAISLERCSRGYVGQIEFDSREGKDIDGQHRPILNQDGLNLRLGCHDITIENLSGRTGDDLLALTNTAAREEGGEPGSINSTQISGGDYREGDDLRNVYIRNIRGHSVGQHGVVRLLNTREGRLYNIMLDGVIDTSPPGRPCSATIRIGSSRYGGHVPMGYTRRLFISNVSGASRNTIVIDGTLTDSFISNVIHGWESGQPITYQAGPGTTRNVVTSGLLTSTPE
;
A
#
# COMPACT_ATOMS: atom_id res chain seq x y z
N MET A 1 -45.36 -81.07 8.89
CA MET A 1 -44.10 -81.54 9.51
C MET A 1 -42.94 -80.79 8.86
N MET A 2 -42.08 -80.17 9.68
CA MET A 2 -40.75 -79.60 9.37
C MET A 2 -40.65 -78.55 8.24
N THR A 3 -40.60 -77.25 8.57
CA THR A 3 -39.40 -76.40 8.81
C THR A 3 -38.44 -76.26 7.62
N THR A 4 -38.39 -75.05 7.06
CA THR A 4 -37.16 -74.42 6.53
C THR A 4 -37.14 -72.95 6.92
N TRP A 5 -36.07 -72.56 7.61
CA TRP A 5 -35.76 -71.20 8.04
C TRP A 5 -35.06 -70.43 6.91
N ARG A 6 -35.41 -69.14 6.73
CA ARG A 6 -34.53 -68.14 6.09
C ARG A 6 -34.51 -66.89 6.97
N LEU A 7 -33.31 -66.53 7.42
CA LEU A 7 -33.01 -65.30 8.14
C LEU A 7 -32.99 -64.15 7.11
N ALA A 8 -33.77 -63.09 7.35
CA ALA A 8 -33.65 -61.81 6.66
C ALA A 8 -33.03 -60.81 7.63
N VAL A 9 -31.88 -60.23 7.26
CA VAL A 9 -31.23 -59.13 7.99
C VAL A 9 -31.77 -57.82 7.41
N THR A 10 -32.53 -57.08 8.21
CA THR A 10 -32.97 -55.72 7.92
C THR A 10 -31.92 -54.73 8.43
N VAL A 11 -31.27 -54.01 7.53
CA VAL A 11 -30.42 -52.86 7.84
C VAL A 11 -31.29 -51.61 7.86
N LEU A 12 -31.48 -51.02 9.04
CA LEU A 12 -32.12 -49.71 9.23
C LEU A 12 -31.07 -48.61 9.04
N LEU A 13 -31.21 -47.85 7.96
CA LEU A 13 -30.50 -46.58 7.73
C LEU A 13 -31.21 -45.48 8.53
N THR A 14 -30.53 -44.92 9.54
CA THR A 14 -30.99 -43.72 10.25
C THR A 14 -30.47 -42.46 9.57
N SER A 15 -31.39 -41.57 9.17
CA SER A 15 -31.13 -40.24 8.63
C SER A 15 -30.40 -39.35 9.64
N PRO A 16 -29.41 -38.52 9.23
CA PRO A 16 -28.86 -37.49 10.10
C PRO A 16 -29.83 -36.30 10.18
N GLY A 17 -30.23 -35.97 11.40
CA GLY A 17 -31.14 -34.88 11.72
C GLY A 17 -30.52 -33.49 11.50
N VAL A 18 -31.36 -32.59 11.01
CA VAL A 18 -31.14 -31.15 10.91
C VAL A 18 -31.08 -30.55 12.32
N ILE A 19 -29.96 -29.91 12.67
CA ILE A 19 -29.80 -29.12 13.90
C ILE A 19 -29.97 -27.63 13.52
N PRO A 20 -30.82 -26.85 14.21
CA PRO A 20 -30.92 -25.42 13.97
C PRO A 20 -29.69 -24.70 14.56
N LEU A 21 -28.97 -23.96 13.71
CA LEU A 21 -27.96 -22.98 14.14
C LEU A 21 -28.68 -21.81 14.83
N THR A 22 -28.72 -21.85 16.16
CA THR A 22 -29.02 -20.68 16.99
C THR A 22 -27.72 -19.97 17.32
N ALA A 23 -27.73 -18.65 17.08
CA ALA A 23 -26.64 -17.75 17.33
C ALA A 23 -26.26 -17.71 18.82
N GLY A 24 -25.00 -17.99 19.10
CA GLY A 24 -24.34 -17.69 20.36
C GLY A 24 -22.98 -17.10 20.05
N LEU A 25 -22.92 -15.77 19.90
CA LEU A 25 -21.67 -15.01 19.96
C LEU A 25 -21.08 -15.20 21.36
N ALA A 26 -20.18 -16.17 21.50
CA ALA A 26 -19.32 -16.26 22.68
C ALA A 26 -18.40 -15.04 22.66
N ALA A 27 -18.55 -14.18 23.66
CA ALA A 27 -17.66 -13.07 23.90
C ALA A 27 -16.21 -13.57 23.98
N ASN A 28 -15.35 -13.03 23.10
CA ASN A 28 -13.91 -13.18 23.19
C ASN A 28 -13.44 -12.55 24.50
N ASN A 29 -13.23 -13.39 25.53
CA ASN A 29 -12.43 -13.03 26.69
C ASN A 29 -10.95 -12.94 26.26
N GLN A 30 -10.57 -11.86 25.59
CA GLN A 30 -9.16 -11.44 25.56
C GLN A 30 -8.82 -10.84 26.93
N PRO A 31 -7.62 -11.12 27.48
CA PRO A 31 -7.21 -10.55 28.75
C PRO A 31 -7.17 -9.03 28.62
N ASP A 32 -7.90 -8.36 29.52
CA ASP A 32 -7.85 -6.92 29.71
C ASP A 32 -6.39 -6.52 29.95
N ILE A 33 -5.82 -5.76 29.01
CA ILE A 33 -4.42 -5.34 29.00
C ILE A 33 -4.22 -4.46 30.24
N ARG A 34 -3.67 -5.03 31.32
CA ARG A 34 -3.36 -4.31 32.55
C ARG A 34 -2.21 -3.33 32.28
N SER A 35 -2.35 -2.09 32.77
CA SER A 35 -1.43 -0.96 32.59
C SER A 35 -0.03 -1.15 33.18
N ASP A 36 0.24 -2.28 33.83
CA ASP A 36 1.42 -2.47 34.66
C ASP A 36 2.38 -3.53 34.09
N ASP A 37 2.14 -4.04 32.88
CA ASP A 37 3.08 -4.91 32.18
C ASP A 37 4.34 -4.11 31.77
N PRO A 38 5.53 -4.43 32.32
CA PRO A 38 6.75 -3.70 32.04
C PRO A 38 7.23 -3.81 30.58
N ALA A 39 6.62 -4.70 29.77
CA ALA A 39 7.06 -5.00 28.41
C ALA A 39 6.54 -4.04 27.33
N PHE A 40 5.51 -3.22 27.60
CA PHE A 40 4.96 -2.31 26.60
C PHE A 40 4.47 -1.00 27.20
N VAL A 41 4.15 -0.07 26.30
CA VAL A 41 3.55 1.23 26.59
C VAL A 41 2.29 1.35 25.74
N THR A 42 1.22 1.92 26.28
CA THR A 42 -0.01 2.18 25.52
C THR A 42 -0.39 3.66 25.59
N PRO A 43 -0.97 4.25 24.52
CA PRO A 43 -1.48 5.63 24.56
C PRO A 43 -2.51 5.87 25.66
N ASN A 44 -3.18 4.82 26.14
CA ASN A 44 -4.10 4.89 27.29
C ASN A 44 -3.44 5.32 28.62
N MET A 45 -2.10 5.29 28.71
CA MET A 45 -1.35 5.77 29.87
C MET A 45 -1.10 7.29 29.87
N PHE A 46 -1.49 7.98 28.78
CA PHE A 46 -1.14 9.38 28.54
C PHE A 46 -2.38 10.26 28.43
N THR A 47 -2.17 11.56 28.64
CA THR A 47 -3.22 12.60 28.56
C THR A 47 -3.07 13.47 27.31
N GLY A 48 -4.18 13.95 26.77
CA GLY A 48 -4.21 14.83 25.60
C GLY A 48 -5.19 14.33 24.53
N SER A 49 -5.08 14.88 23.32
CA SER A 49 -5.76 14.32 22.14
C SER A 49 -5.18 12.94 21.78
N ASP A 50 -5.89 12.16 20.97
CA ASP A 50 -5.46 10.81 20.57
C ASP A 50 -4.06 10.84 19.93
N THR A 51 -3.80 11.77 19.01
CA THR A 51 -2.47 11.96 18.43
C THR A 51 -1.41 12.28 19.49
N GLN A 52 -1.69 13.20 20.42
CA GLN A 52 -0.74 13.56 21.48
C GLN A 52 -0.39 12.35 22.34
N ARG A 53 -1.40 11.57 22.73
CA ARG A 53 -1.23 10.39 23.58
C ARG A 53 -0.43 9.29 22.88
N ILE A 54 -0.69 9.07 21.60
CA ILE A 54 0.07 8.11 20.79
C ILE A 54 1.53 8.56 20.66
N ASN A 55 1.77 9.82 20.30
CA ASN A 55 3.13 10.32 20.13
C ASN A 55 3.91 10.35 21.46
N GLN A 56 3.26 10.67 22.59
CA GLN A 56 3.87 10.53 23.92
C GLN A 56 4.24 9.08 24.24
N ALA A 57 3.41 8.10 23.87
CA ALA A 57 3.74 6.68 24.02
C ALA A 57 4.96 6.28 23.17
N ILE A 58 5.05 6.77 21.92
CA ILE A 58 6.20 6.54 21.04
C ILE A 58 7.47 7.20 21.60
N ASP A 59 7.37 8.44 22.09
CA ASP A 59 8.48 9.14 22.74
C ASP A 59 9.01 8.36 23.95
N HIS A 60 8.11 7.89 24.82
CA HIS A 60 8.47 7.09 25.97
C HIS A 60 9.10 5.75 25.56
N ALA A 61 8.54 5.07 24.56
CA ALA A 61 9.07 3.82 24.02
C ALA A 61 10.46 3.98 23.41
N ALA A 62 10.71 5.06 22.67
CA ALA A 62 12.01 5.35 22.07
C ALA A 62 13.12 5.53 23.12
N VAL A 63 12.79 6.08 24.29
CA VAL A 63 13.72 6.23 25.42
C VAL A 63 13.92 4.93 26.19
N THR A 64 12.87 4.13 26.33
CA THR A 64 12.86 2.93 27.21
C THR A 64 13.14 1.62 26.49
N GLY A 65 13.16 1.61 25.15
CA GLY A 65 13.27 0.40 24.34
C GLY A 65 12.02 -0.49 24.38
N ARG A 66 10.89 0.02 24.88
CA ARG A 66 9.62 -0.73 24.98
C ARG A 66 8.87 -0.69 23.65
N ARG A 67 8.04 -1.69 23.39
CA ARG A 67 7.08 -1.65 22.28
C ARG A 67 5.88 -0.75 22.64
N VAL A 68 5.31 -0.09 21.64
CA VAL A 68 4.03 0.63 21.77
C VAL A 68 2.90 -0.28 21.29
N ILE A 69 1.83 -0.38 22.07
CA ILE A 69 0.59 -1.06 21.67
C ILE A 69 -0.53 -0.03 21.63
N ILE A 70 -1.10 0.20 20.44
CA ILE A 70 -2.36 0.93 20.26
C ILE A 70 -3.50 -0.10 20.29
N PRO A 71 -4.29 -0.18 21.38
CA PRO A 71 -5.33 -1.19 21.52
C PRO A 71 -6.62 -0.77 20.81
N ARG A 72 -7.57 -1.71 20.69
CA ARG A 72 -8.92 -1.45 20.18
C ARG A 72 -9.62 -0.29 20.89
N LEU A 73 -9.58 -0.28 22.23
CA LEU A 73 -10.28 0.69 23.05
C LEU A 73 -9.42 1.93 23.32
N ASN A 74 -9.87 3.05 22.79
CA ASN A 74 -9.43 4.39 23.19
C ASN A 74 -10.15 4.81 24.47
N ARG A 75 -9.46 4.72 25.61
CA ARG A 75 -9.99 5.08 26.93
C ARG A 75 -9.80 6.56 27.18
N THR A 76 -10.88 7.31 27.36
CA THR A 76 -10.82 8.75 27.65
C THR A 76 -11.64 9.08 28.89
N ASP A 77 -11.42 10.25 29.49
CA ASP A 77 -12.23 10.74 30.61
C ASP A 77 -13.72 10.91 30.26
N ARG A 78 -14.05 10.94 28.95
CA ARG A 78 -15.41 11.04 28.42
C ARG A 78 -16.03 9.67 28.09
N GLY A 79 -15.34 8.58 28.40
CA GLY A 79 -15.72 7.21 28.09
C GLY A 79 -14.85 6.57 27.02
N ASP A 80 -15.08 5.27 26.84
CA ASP A 80 -14.35 4.44 25.89
C ASP A 80 -14.90 4.59 24.47
N LYS A 81 -13.99 4.60 23.50
CA LYS A 81 -14.32 4.63 22.07
C LYS A 81 -13.59 3.50 21.35
N ASP A 82 -14.20 2.97 20.31
CA ASP A 82 -13.59 1.97 19.42
C ASP A 82 -12.81 2.61 18.25
N ILE A 83 -12.44 3.89 18.37
CA ILE A 83 -11.73 4.65 17.34
C ILE A 83 -10.69 5.59 17.95
N TRP A 84 -9.53 5.68 17.28
CA TRP A 84 -8.48 6.66 17.52
C TRP A 84 -8.51 7.71 16.40
N LEU A 85 -8.79 8.96 16.75
CA LEU A 85 -8.99 10.04 15.79
C LEU A 85 -7.75 10.95 15.72
N LEU A 86 -7.03 10.90 14.61
CA LEU A 86 -5.76 11.58 14.43
C LEU A 86 -5.91 12.97 13.81
N GLU A 87 -5.42 14.00 14.49
CA GLU A 87 -5.36 15.38 13.98
C GLU A 87 -4.01 15.71 13.31
N SER A 88 -3.01 14.87 13.53
CA SER A 88 -1.71 14.87 12.86
C SER A 88 -1.07 13.49 12.92
N ALA A 89 0.04 13.29 12.21
CA ALA A 89 0.65 11.98 12.05
C ALA A 89 1.18 11.38 13.36
N ILE A 90 1.12 10.05 13.41
CA ILE A 90 1.92 9.26 14.35
C ILE A 90 3.39 9.31 13.89
N LEU A 91 4.27 9.80 14.75
CA LEU A 91 5.69 10.03 14.46
C LEU A 91 6.54 8.86 14.94
N VAL A 92 6.78 7.87 14.09
CA VAL A 92 7.63 6.73 14.44
C VAL A 92 9.11 7.12 14.47
N ARG A 93 9.84 6.60 15.45
CA ARG A 93 11.28 6.89 15.71
C ARG A 93 12.16 5.68 15.46
N SER A 94 13.47 5.84 15.40
CA SER A 94 14.38 4.69 15.28
C SER A 94 14.17 3.72 16.45
N ASN A 95 14.28 2.42 16.18
CA ASN A 95 14.03 1.34 17.14
C ASN A 95 12.58 1.27 17.66
N THR A 96 11.62 1.93 17.00
CA THR A 96 10.20 1.83 17.37
C THR A 96 9.64 0.49 16.92
N THR A 97 9.02 -0.23 17.86
CA THR A 97 8.09 -1.32 17.55
C THR A 97 6.68 -0.86 17.90
N LEU A 98 5.87 -0.55 16.88
CA LEU A 98 4.49 -0.12 16.97
C LEU A 98 3.57 -1.29 16.59
N GLN A 99 2.88 -1.84 17.58
CA GLN A 99 1.83 -2.82 17.42
C GLN A 99 0.46 -2.13 17.42
N LEU A 100 -0.35 -2.45 16.40
CA LEU A 100 -1.73 -2.05 16.27
C LEU A 100 -2.59 -3.26 16.61
N ASP A 101 -3.39 -3.22 17.68
CA ASP A 101 -4.11 -4.41 18.17
C ASP A 101 -5.63 -4.21 18.04
N ASN A 102 -6.20 -4.83 17.01
CA ASN A 102 -7.63 -4.76 16.68
C ASN A 102 -8.19 -3.32 16.63
N CYS A 103 -7.34 -2.33 16.36
CA CYS A 103 -7.70 -0.93 16.46
C CYS A 103 -8.19 -0.35 15.13
N HIS A 104 -9.07 0.63 15.24
CA HIS A 104 -9.45 1.52 14.14
C HIS A 104 -8.79 2.88 14.36
N ILE A 105 -7.88 3.24 13.46
CA ILE A 105 -7.23 4.54 13.41
C ILE A 105 -7.80 5.30 12.22
N LYS A 106 -8.25 6.53 12.45
CA LYS A 106 -8.84 7.38 11.42
C LYS A 106 -8.28 8.79 11.47
N LEU A 107 -8.00 9.39 10.33
CA LEU A 107 -7.69 10.83 10.27
C LEU A 107 -8.96 11.65 10.58
N SER A 108 -8.82 12.73 11.34
CA SER A 108 -9.89 13.71 11.52
C SER A 108 -10.06 14.56 10.26
N ASP A 109 -11.23 15.17 10.11
CA ASP A 109 -11.50 16.17 9.07
C ASP A 109 -10.66 17.45 9.22
N SER A 110 -10.07 17.67 10.41
CA SER A 110 -9.12 18.77 10.65
C SER A 110 -7.68 18.42 10.24
N SER A 111 -7.37 17.13 10.03
CA SER A 111 -6.03 16.66 9.74
C SER A 111 -5.57 17.06 8.35
N ARG A 112 -4.30 17.49 8.27
CA ARG A 112 -3.55 17.69 7.02
C ARG A 112 -2.13 17.18 7.23
N ASP A 113 -2.04 15.89 7.52
CA ASP A 113 -0.80 15.14 7.75
C ASP A 113 -1.07 13.65 7.47
N ASN A 114 -0.02 12.84 7.48
CA ASN A 114 -0.09 11.40 7.26
C ASN A 114 -0.84 10.67 8.39
N ILE A 115 -1.20 9.40 8.21
CA ILE A 115 -1.60 8.53 9.33
C ILE A 115 -0.36 8.22 10.18
N ILE A 116 0.71 7.75 9.54
CA ILE A 116 2.01 7.48 10.15
C ILE A 116 3.10 8.09 9.27
N ARG A 117 4.11 8.73 9.88
CA ARG A 117 5.35 9.06 9.18
C ARG A 117 6.59 8.89 10.05
N SER A 118 7.74 8.67 9.41
CA SER A 118 9.02 8.71 10.11
C SER A 118 9.31 10.11 10.65
N ALA A 119 9.80 10.19 11.89
CA ALA A 119 9.97 11.46 12.59
C ALA A 119 11.09 12.35 12.01
N ASN A 120 11.98 11.79 11.19
CA ASN A 120 13.05 12.50 10.49
C ASN A 120 12.57 13.31 9.27
N CYS A 121 11.30 13.25 8.90
CA CYS A 121 10.76 14.00 7.77
C CYS A 121 9.48 14.74 8.14
N GLY A 122 9.26 15.90 7.52
CA GLY A 122 8.10 16.74 7.77
C GLY A 122 8.33 18.18 7.35
N LEU A 123 7.31 19.02 7.56
CA LEU A 123 7.33 20.42 7.17
C LEU A 123 8.57 21.14 7.73
N GLY A 124 9.37 21.73 6.85
CA GLY A 124 10.56 22.50 7.23
C GLY A 124 11.78 21.65 7.60
N ILE A 125 11.71 20.31 7.54
CA ILE A 125 12.87 19.44 7.70
C ILE A 125 13.57 19.31 6.35
N THR A 126 14.57 20.15 6.12
CA THR A 126 15.32 20.23 4.85
C THR A 126 16.45 19.21 4.74
N THR A 127 16.84 18.58 5.85
CA THR A 127 17.82 17.48 5.88
C THR A 127 17.17 16.26 6.52
N ILE A 128 16.98 15.21 5.71
CA ILE A 128 16.35 13.96 6.16
C ILE A 128 17.45 13.01 6.66
N GLU A 129 17.68 13.02 7.96
CA GLU A 129 18.67 12.15 8.62
C GLU A 129 18.26 10.67 8.54
N PRO A 130 19.18 9.72 8.35
CA PRO A 130 18.86 8.30 8.34
C PRO A 130 18.20 7.84 9.64
N MET A 131 17.27 6.89 9.51
CA MET A 131 16.61 6.22 10.63
C MET A 131 16.70 4.71 10.47
N THR A 132 16.58 3.98 11.59
CA THR A 132 16.76 2.52 11.57
C THR A 132 15.73 1.76 12.40
N SER A 133 15.47 0.51 12.06
CA SER A 133 14.76 -0.46 12.91
C SER A 133 13.33 -0.02 13.28
N ILE A 134 12.51 0.31 12.28
CA ILE A 134 11.11 0.75 12.47
C ILE A 134 10.15 -0.38 12.11
N HIS A 135 9.40 -0.88 13.07
CA HIS A 135 8.46 -1.99 12.89
C HIS A 135 7.04 -1.52 13.19
N ILE A 136 6.15 -1.60 12.20
CA ILE A 136 4.73 -1.26 12.29
C ILE A 136 3.95 -2.51 11.89
N TYR A 137 3.20 -3.10 12.82
CA TYR A 137 2.44 -4.31 12.49
C TYR A 137 1.10 -4.39 13.19
N GLY A 138 0.13 -5.00 12.51
CA GLY A 138 -1.18 -5.28 13.06
C GLY A 138 -1.27 -6.65 13.74
N VAL A 139 -2.14 -6.74 14.75
CA VAL A 139 -2.63 -7.97 15.36
C VAL A 139 -4.15 -7.96 15.29
N GLY A 140 -4.74 -9.01 14.72
CA GLY A 140 -6.18 -9.07 14.47
C GLY A 140 -6.63 -8.10 13.38
N ASN A 141 -7.80 -7.48 13.57
CA ASN A 141 -8.44 -6.64 12.57
C ASN A 141 -8.04 -5.17 12.73
N VAL A 142 -6.94 -4.77 12.08
CA VAL A 142 -6.46 -3.38 12.09
C VAL A 142 -6.96 -2.64 10.87
N LEU A 143 -7.64 -1.51 11.11
CA LEU A 143 -8.10 -0.60 10.06
C LEU A 143 -7.45 0.77 10.22
N MET A 144 -6.81 1.25 9.15
CA MET A 144 -6.35 2.62 8.99
C MET A 144 -7.15 3.30 7.90
N GLU A 145 -7.84 4.39 8.26
CA GLU A 145 -8.83 5.03 7.40
C GLU A 145 -8.57 6.53 7.24
N GLY A 146 -8.80 7.05 6.03
CA GLY A 146 -8.80 8.49 5.80
C GLY A 146 -9.97 9.22 6.48
N ALA A 147 -9.86 10.54 6.59
CA ALA A 147 -10.91 11.45 7.06
C ALA A 147 -12.18 11.40 6.20
N ASP A 148 -13.33 11.79 6.78
CA ASP A 148 -14.64 11.85 6.11
C ASP A 148 -14.70 13.04 5.15
N HIS A 149 -14.20 14.21 5.58
CA HIS A 149 -14.06 15.43 4.78
C HIS A 149 -12.58 15.83 4.77
N PRO A 150 -11.73 15.17 3.95
CA PRO A 150 -10.32 15.49 3.93
C PRO A 150 -10.06 16.92 3.50
N ARG A 151 -9.10 17.57 4.17
CA ARG A 151 -8.67 18.93 3.84
C ARG A 151 -8.03 19.02 2.46
N ALA A 152 -7.25 18.02 2.11
CA ALA A 152 -6.61 17.87 0.81
C ALA A 152 -6.54 16.39 0.43
N THR A 153 -6.50 16.13 -0.87
CA THR A 153 -6.27 14.79 -1.43
C THR A 153 -5.37 14.90 -2.67
N GLY A 154 -4.94 13.78 -3.22
CA GLY A 154 -4.10 13.71 -4.43
C GLY A 154 -2.63 14.05 -4.19
N ASP A 155 -1.85 13.90 -5.26
CA ASP A 155 -0.45 14.30 -5.34
C ASP A 155 -0.28 15.82 -5.54
N SER A 156 0.96 16.31 -5.54
CA SER A 156 1.29 17.73 -5.74
C SER A 156 0.95 18.27 -7.13
N GLY A 157 0.72 17.40 -8.11
CA GLY A 157 0.19 17.76 -9.42
C GLY A 157 -1.33 17.95 -9.45
N LYS A 158 -2.07 17.63 -8.36
CA LYS A 158 -3.54 17.76 -8.33
C LYS A 158 -3.97 19.02 -7.61
N THR A 159 -4.71 19.86 -8.32
CA THR A 159 -5.35 21.06 -7.77
C THR A 159 -6.66 20.70 -7.08
N LEU A 160 -6.83 21.16 -5.83
CA LEU A 160 -8.03 20.95 -5.04
C LEU A 160 -9.24 21.66 -5.67
N GLY A 161 -10.42 21.02 -5.64
CA GLY A 161 -11.65 21.55 -6.23
C GLY A 161 -11.70 21.53 -7.76
N LYS A 162 -10.59 21.23 -8.44
CA LYS A 162 -10.50 21.10 -9.90
C LYS A 162 -10.23 19.67 -10.35
N HIS A 163 -9.16 19.06 -9.84
CA HIS A 163 -8.78 17.69 -10.18
C HIS A 163 -9.21 16.71 -9.10
N THR A 164 -9.04 17.10 -7.83
CA THR A 164 -9.27 16.23 -6.67
C THR A 164 -9.99 16.99 -5.56
N TYR A 165 -10.64 16.29 -4.64
CA TYR A 165 -11.39 16.90 -3.55
C TYR A 165 -10.49 17.43 -2.41
N GLY A 166 -10.96 18.47 -1.72
CA GLY A 166 -10.36 18.94 -0.47
C GLY A 166 -11.15 20.10 0.08
N THR A 167 -11.44 20.12 1.39
CA THR A 167 -12.15 21.26 2.00
C THR A 167 -11.34 22.54 2.02
N ASP A 168 -10.01 22.45 1.83
CA ASP A 168 -9.13 23.63 1.74
C ASP A 168 -9.20 24.33 0.36
N ALA A 169 -9.96 23.78 -0.60
CA ALA A 169 -10.12 24.38 -1.93
C ALA A 169 -10.70 25.80 -1.84
N GLY A 170 -10.00 26.77 -2.42
CA GLY A 170 -10.39 28.18 -2.46
C GLY A 170 -10.17 28.95 -1.15
N ILE A 171 -9.64 28.31 -0.10
CA ILE A 171 -9.35 28.99 1.17
C ILE A 171 -7.99 29.72 1.08
N GLU A 172 -8.01 31.04 1.28
CA GLU A 172 -6.81 31.87 1.30
C GLU A 172 -5.82 31.39 2.39
N GLY A 173 -4.53 31.30 2.05
CA GLY A 173 -3.47 30.83 2.94
C GLY A 173 -3.36 29.31 3.09
N ALA A 174 -4.33 28.53 2.60
CA ALA A 174 -4.22 27.07 2.52
C ALA A 174 -3.53 26.64 1.21
N SER A 175 -2.76 25.54 1.25
CA SER A 175 -2.22 24.96 0.02
C SER A 175 -3.35 24.42 -0.86
N GLN A 176 -3.32 24.80 -2.13
CA GLN A 176 -4.36 24.53 -3.13
C GLN A 176 -4.08 23.28 -3.99
N THR A 177 -3.06 22.50 -3.63
CA THR A 177 -2.75 21.21 -4.23
C THR A 177 -2.71 20.12 -3.17
N GLY A 178 -2.66 18.87 -3.62
CA GLY A 178 -2.14 17.79 -2.79
C GLY A 178 -0.65 17.95 -2.50
N ASP A 179 -0.10 17.06 -1.66
CA ASP A 179 1.33 16.96 -1.34
C ASP A 179 1.60 15.69 -0.52
N TRP A 180 2.83 15.49 -0.05
CA TRP A 180 3.25 14.32 0.73
C TRP A 180 2.43 14.07 2.00
N ARG A 181 1.75 15.09 2.56
CA ARG A 181 0.92 14.96 3.77
C ARG A 181 -0.32 14.10 3.52
N ASN A 182 -0.73 13.91 2.27
CA ASN A 182 -1.89 13.09 1.92
C ASN A 182 -1.57 11.58 1.89
N ILE A 183 -0.30 11.20 2.03
CA ILE A 183 0.13 9.80 2.02
C ILE A 183 -0.34 9.12 3.33
N GLY A 184 -0.79 7.86 3.27
CA GLY A 184 -1.20 7.13 4.48
C GLY A 184 -0.02 6.87 5.42
N ILE A 185 0.94 6.05 4.98
CA ILE A 185 2.18 5.76 5.69
C ILE A 185 3.38 6.27 4.87
N LEU A 186 4.20 7.13 5.47
CA LEU A 186 5.37 7.72 4.80
C LEU A 186 6.65 7.44 5.57
N LEU A 187 7.57 6.65 5.00
CA LEU A 187 8.91 6.47 5.55
C LEU A 187 9.95 7.05 4.59
N ALA A 188 10.87 7.86 5.12
CA ALA A 188 11.95 8.47 4.34
C ALA A 188 13.31 8.15 4.97
N CYS A 189 14.28 7.73 4.16
CA CYS A 189 15.65 7.38 4.59
C CYS A 189 15.68 6.37 5.75
N VAL A 190 14.79 5.37 5.74
CA VAL A 190 14.69 4.34 6.80
C VAL A 190 15.35 3.04 6.36
N GLU A 191 16.26 2.52 7.18
CA GLU A 191 16.90 1.23 7.00
C GLU A 191 16.39 0.21 8.02
N GLY A 192 16.12 -1.03 7.60
CA GLY A 192 15.68 -2.06 8.54
C GLY A 192 14.27 -1.76 9.02
N PHE A 193 13.27 -1.99 8.18
CA PHE A 193 11.88 -1.68 8.53
C PHE A 193 10.94 -2.84 8.22
N ARG A 194 9.79 -2.83 8.91
CA ARG A 194 8.71 -3.80 8.70
C ARG A 194 7.37 -3.08 8.75
N ILE A 195 6.53 -3.28 7.72
CA ILE A 195 5.13 -2.83 7.69
C ILE A 195 4.27 -4.04 7.35
N GLU A 196 3.40 -4.48 8.26
CA GLU A 196 2.59 -5.67 7.96
C GLU A 196 1.23 -5.79 8.65
N ASN A 197 0.36 -6.60 8.04
CA ASN A 197 -0.94 -7.01 8.58
C ASN A 197 -1.89 -5.83 8.82
N LEU A 198 -2.08 -5.00 7.79
CA LEU A 198 -2.81 -3.73 7.87
C LEU A 198 -3.86 -3.67 6.77
N ARG A 199 -5.06 -3.17 7.08
CA ARG A 199 -6.03 -2.72 6.07
C ARG A 199 -6.01 -1.20 5.97
N LEU A 200 -5.77 -0.67 4.78
CA LEU A 200 -5.81 0.76 4.48
C LEU A 200 -7.02 1.08 3.61
N LYS A 201 -7.83 2.04 4.05
CA LYS A 201 -9.10 2.40 3.41
C LYS A 201 -9.20 3.91 3.19
N ASP A 202 -9.72 4.30 2.02
CA ASP A 202 -10.03 5.69 1.68
C ASP A 202 -8.85 6.66 1.94
N THR A 203 -7.63 6.23 1.60
CA THR A 203 -6.40 7.03 1.75
C THR A 203 -6.49 8.32 0.94
N HIS A 204 -5.89 9.41 1.40
CA HIS A 204 -6.05 10.73 0.74
C HIS A 204 -5.20 10.88 -0.53
N ALA A 205 -4.17 10.05 -0.67
CA ALA A 205 -3.39 9.81 -1.88
C ALA A 205 -2.81 8.39 -1.76
N TRP A 206 -1.50 8.24 -2.02
CA TRP A 206 -0.77 6.97 -1.90
C TRP A 206 -0.96 6.38 -0.50
N ALA A 207 -1.30 5.10 -0.40
CA ALA A 207 -1.54 4.47 0.89
C ALA A 207 -0.23 4.27 1.66
N ILE A 208 0.84 3.85 0.98
CA ILE A 208 2.19 3.71 1.55
C ILE A 208 3.21 4.27 0.56
N SER A 209 4.10 5.13 1.03
CA SER A 209 5.26 5.63 0.28
C SER A 209 6.54 5.43 1.06
N LEU A 210 7.52 4.81 0.40
CA LEU A 210 8.85 4.56 0.93
C LEU A 210 9.86 5.28 0.05
N GLU A 211 10.62 6.20 0.65
CA GLU A 211 11.61 7.01 -0.06
C GLU A 211 13.00 6.73 0.50
N ARG A 212 13.94 6.30 -0.34
CA ARG A 212 15.32 5.97 0.06
C ARG A 212 15.40 4.99 1.22
N CYS A 213 14.43 4.08 1.29
CA CYS A 213 14.35 3.09 2.35
C CYS A 213 15.07 1.80 1.93
N SER A 214 15.67 1.08 2.87
CA SER A 214 16.37 -0.16 2.53
C SER A 214 16.24 -1.25 3.58
N ARG A 215 16.55 -2.49 3.21
CA ARG A 215 16.55 -3.66 4.10
C ARG A 215 15.19 -3.85 4.79
N GLY A 216 14.13 -3.85 3.98
CA GLY A 216 12.76 -3.74 4.46
C GLY A 216 11.86 -4.92 4.13
N TYR A 217 10.76 -5.03 4.89
CA TYR A 217 9.65 -5.93 4.60
C TYR A 217 8.33 -5.16 4.58
N VAL A 218 7.53 -5.36 3.53
CA VAL A 218 6.13 -4.93 3.47
C VAL A 218 5.27 -6.12 3.12
N GLY A 219 4.25 -6.45 3.91
CA GLY A 219 3.36 -7.53 3.50
C GLY A 219 2.11 -7.73 4.32
N GLN A 220 1.23 -8.60 3.83
CA GLN A 220 -0.12 -8.78 4.40
C GLN A 220 -0.88 -7.45 4.47
N ILE A 221 -0.94 -6.75 3.33
CA ILE A 221 -1.63 -5.46 3.25
C ILE A 221 -2.88 -5.61 2.39
N GLU A 222 -4.00 -5.13 2.90
CA GLU A 222 -5.26 -5.02 2.17
C GLU A 222 -5.56 -3.54 1.88
N PHE A 223 -5.84 -3.23 0.62
CA PHE A 223 -6.24 -1.89 0.19
C PHE A 223 -7.73 -1.82 -0.15
N ASP A 224 -8.38 -0.74 0.24
CA ASP A 224 -9.76 -0.42 -0.12
C ASP A 224 -9.91 1.08 -0.43
N SER A 225 -9.36 1.49 -1.57
CA SER A 225 -9.48 2.83 -2.14
C SER A 225 -10.01 2.74 -3.57
N ARG A 226 -10.72 3.77 -4.06
CA ARG A 226 -11.58 3.65 -5.26
C ARG A 226 -11.49 4.81 -6.27
N GLU A 227 -10.48 5.66 -6.15
CA GLU A 227 -10.28 6.89 -6.92
C GLU A 227 -11.34 7.98 -6.66
N GLY A 228 -12.07 7.83 -5.56
CA GLY A 228 -13.17 8.70 -5.18
C GLY A 228 -14.03 8.09 -4.09
N LYS A 229 -14.85 8.92 -3.47
CA LYS A 229 -15.81 8.51 -2.44
C LYS A 229 -17.01 9.44 -2.40
N ASP A 230 -18.11 8.95 -1.85
CA ASP A 230 -19.30 9.77 -1.68
C ASP A 230 -19.16 10.62 -0.41
N ILE A 231 -19.26 11.94 -0.58
CA ILE A 231 -19.20 12.95 0.49
C ILE A 231 -20.41 13.86 0.33
N ASP A 232 -21.20 14.00 1.40
CA ASP A 232 -22.43 14.81 1.39
C ASP A 232 -23.40 14.45 0.24
N GLY A 233 -23.51 13.15 -0.07
CA GLY A 233 -24.37 12.66 -1.14
C GLY A 233 -23.86 12.93 -2.56
N GLN A 234 -22.62 13.43 -2.72
CA GLN A 234 -21.98 13.64 -4.02
C GLN A 234 -20.73 12.78 -4.16
N HIS A 235 -20.57 12.15 -5.32
CA HIS A 235 -19.32 11.46 -5.65
C HIS A 235 -18.19 12.48 -5.83
N ARG A 236 -17.15 12.38 -5.01
CA ARG A 236 -15.98 13.27 -5.03
C ARG A 236 -14.74 12.52 -5.53
N PRO A 237 -13.99 13.05 -6.50
CA PRO A 237 -12.75 12.44 -6.94
C PRO A 237 -11.69 12.53 -5.84
N ILE A 238 -10.98 11.43 -5.61
CA ILE A 238 -9.80 11.35 -4.77
C ILE A 238 -8.72 10.68 -5.60
N LEU A 239 -7.90 11.49 -6.25
CA LEU A 239 -6.91 11.01 -7.22
C LEU A 239 -5.65 10.47 -6.53
N ASN A 240 -4.83 9.73 -7.30
CA ASN A 240 -3.56 9.16 -6.84
C ASN A 240 -3.71 8.29 -5.59
N GLN A 241 -4.76 7.47 -5.50
CA GLN A 241 -4.89 6.50 -4.43
C GLN A 241 -4.15 5.21 -4.77
N ASP A 242 -2.84 5.31 -4.97
CA ASP A 242 -1.95 4.17 -5.15
C ASP A 242 -1.91 3.31 -3.87
N GLY A 243 -1.55 2.04 -4.01
CA GLY A 243 -1.31 1.15 -2.86
C GLY A 243 0.07 1.39 -2.25
N LEU A 244 1.08 0.67 -2.74
CA LEU A 244 2.46 0.78 -2.26
C LEU A 244 3.36 1.46 -3.30
N ASN A 245 4.06 2.51 -2.89
CA ASN A 245 5.06 3.20 -3.68
C ASN A 245 6.48 2.96 -3.10
N LEU A 246 7.38 2.44 -3.92
CA LEU A 246 8.82 2.53 -3.70
C LEU A 246 9.38 3.67 -4.57
N ARG A 247 9.97 4.67 -3.93
CA ARG A 247 10.58 5.85 -4.54
C ARG A 247 12.10 5.78 -4.47
N LEU A 248 12.76 6.76 -5.09
CA LEU A 248 14.22 6.92 -5.22
C LEU A 248 15.03 6.17 -4.16
N GLY A 249 16.04 5.41 -4.58
CA GLY A 249 16.98 4.74 -3.68
C GLY A 249 16.43 3.61 -2.83
N CYS A 250 15.20 3.16 -3.06
CA CYS A 250 14.69 1.99 -2.37
C CYS A 250 15.43 0.70 -2.79
N HIS A 251 15.99 -0.05 -1.83
CA HIS A 251 16.69 -1.29 -2.16
C HIS A 251 16.74 -2.36 -1.06
N ASP A 252 16.93 -3.61 -1.46
CA ASP A 252 16.94 -4.78 -0.56
C ASP A 252 15.61 -4.90 0.21
N ILE A 253 14.50 -4.89 -0.52
CA ILE A 253 13.14 -4.90 0.06
C ILE A 253 12.38 -6.14 -0.40
N THR A 254 11.66 -6.76 0.53
CA THR A 254 10.72 -7.84 0.26
C THR A 254 9.29 -7.32 0.39
N ILE A 255 8.47 -7.57 -0.64
CA ILE A 255 7.05 -7.19 -0.72
C ILE A 255 6.22 -8.45 -0.93
N GLU A 256 5.25 -8.72 -0.05
CA GLU A 256 4.52 -9.98 -0.09
C GLU A 256 3.05 -9.84 0.28
N ASN A 257 2.17 -10.57 -0.40
CA ASN A 257 0.76 -10.70 0.00
C ASN A 257 0.06 -9.32 0.06
N LEU A 258 0.12 -8.58 -1.06
CA LEU A 258 -0.67 -7.36 -1.23
C LEU A 258 -1.98 -7.71 -1.90
N SER A 259 -3.10 -7.19 -1.40
CA SER A 259 -4.42 -7.49 -1.96
C SER A 259 -5.41 -6.33 -1.90
N GLY A 260 -6.54 -6.51 -2.57
CA GLY A 260 -7.66 -5.57 -2.52
C GLY A 260 -7.73 -4.67 -3.76
N ARG A 261 -8.14 -3.42 -3.55
CA ARG A 261 -8.36 -2.45 -4.64
C ARG A 261 -7.82 -1.07 -4.28
N THR A 262 -7.29 -0.40 -5.28
CA THR A 262 -6.72 0.95 -5.18
C THR A 262 -7.40 1.89 -6.17
N GLY A 263 -7.31 3.20 -5.95
CA GLY A 263 -7.80 4.16 -6.93
C GLY A 263 -6.83 4.36 -8.09
N ASP A 264 -5.53 4.20 -7.84
CA ASP A 264 -4.46 4.27 -8.83
C ASP A 264 -3.66 2.96 -8.83
N ASP A 265 -2.37 2.98 -9.18
CA ASP A 265 -1.49 1.81 -9.22
C ASP A 265 -1.50 1.01 -7.88
N LEU A 266 -1.72 -0.31 -7.92
CA LEU A 266 -1.72 -1.14 -6.69
C LEU A 266 -0.31 -1.23 -6.08
N LEU A 267 0.70 -1.39 -6.93
CA LEU A 267 2.10 -1.39 -6.57
C LEU A 267 2.91 -0.62 -7.62
N ALA A 268 3.67 0.37 -7.18
CA ALA A 268 4.49 1.20 -8.04
C ALA A 268 5.93 1.26 -7.52
N LEU A 269 6.88 0.86 -8.36
CA LEU A 269 8.31 1.09 -8.16
C LEU A 269 8.70 2.22 -9.11
N THR A 270 8.90 3.42 -8.58
CA THR A 270 9.12 4.63 -9.37
C THR A 270 10.45 5.28 -8.99
N ASN A 271 11.51 4.90 -9.72
CA ASN A 271 12.81 5.56 -9.61
C ASN A 271 12.88 6.80 -10.52
N THR A 272 11.94 7.72 -10.31
CA THR A 272 11.78 8.92 -11.13
C THR A 272 12.18 10.14 -10.34
N ALA A 273 13.27 10.79 -10.76
CA ALA A 273 13.63 12.10 -10.23
C ALA A 273 12.62 13.09 -10.80
N ALA A 274 11.64 13.50 -10.00
CA ALA A 274 10.64 14.45 -10.42
C ALA A 274 11.25 15.86 -10.42
N ARG A 275 12.08 16.16 -11.43
CA ARG A 275 12.64 17.51 -11.66
C ARG A 275 11.54 18.57 -11.81
N GLU A 276 10.33 18.17 -12.22
CA GLU A 276 9.15 19.02 -12.33
C GLU A 276 8.32 19.11 -11.02
N GLU A 277 8.42 18.12 -10.11
CA GLU A 277 7.87 18.22 -8.73
C GLU A 277 8.88 18.88 -7.78
N GLY A 278 9.85 19.62 -8.34
CA GLY A 278 10.98 20.25 -7.68
C GLY A 278 10.61 20.89 -6.35
N GLY A 279 11.04 20.22 -5.28
CA GLY A 279 10.82 20.65 -3.92
C GLY A 279 12.03 20.29 -3.09
N GLU A 280 12.52 21.26 -2.34
CA GLU A 280 13.42 21.00 -1.23
C GLU A 280 12.78 19.97 -0.30
N PRO A 281 13.59 19.11 0.36
CA PRO A 281 13.07 18.21 1.37
C PRO A 281 12.25 19.00 2.42
N GLY A 282 11.15 18.42 2.87
CA GLY A 282 10.25 19.09 3.82
C GLY A 282 9.30 20.14 3.22
N SER A 283 9.36 20.42 1.91
CA SER A 283 8.46 21.37 1.25
C SER A 283 7.06 20.80 0.98
N ILE A 284 6.05 21.66 0.84
CA ILE A 284 4.65 21.28 0.55
C ILE A 284 4.28 21.39 -0.93
N ASN A 285 5.28 21.59 -1.80
CA ASN A 285 5.09 21.71 -3.25
C ASN A 285 5.39 20.39 -3.98
N SER A 286 5.64 19.32 -3.23
CA SER A 286 6.04 18.01 -3.75
C SER A 286 5.30 16.89 -3.02
N THR A 287 5.06 15.79 -3.72
CA THR A 287 4.63 14.53 -3.11
C THR A 287 5.81 13.75 -2.52
N GLN A 288 7.04 14.05 -2.94
CA GLN A 288 8.22 13.38 -2.44
C GLN A 288 8.91 14.17 -1.31
N ILE A 289 8.79 13.72 -0.07
CA ILE A 289 9.25 14.48 1.11
C ILE A 289 10.77 14.59 1.21
N SER A 290 11.50 13.60 0.68
CA SER A 290 12.96 13.52 0.78
C SER A 290 13.70 14.31 -0.31
N GLY A 291 12.97 15.05 -1.14
CA GLY A 291 13.48 15.83 -2.26
C GLY A 291 13.69 14.99 -3.52
N GLY A 292 13.49 15.63 -4.68
CA GLY A 292 13.48 14.98 -6.00
C GLY A 292 14.85 14.76 -6.65
N ASP A 293 15.91 15.35 -6.11
CA ASP A 293 17.25 15.25 -6.69
C ASP A 293 17.83 13.85 -6.55
N TYR A 294 18.45 13.37 -7.62
CA TYR A 294 19.12 12.08 -7.63
C TYR A 294 20.45 12.14 -6.88
N ARG A 295 20.66 11.21 -5.94
CA ARG A 295 21.91 11.05 -5.18
C ARG A 295 22.65 9.81 -5.64
N GLU A 296 23.95 9.77 -5.41
CA GLU A 296 24.70 8.54 -5.56
C GLU A 296 24.08 7.45 -4.67
N GLY A 297 23.80 6.28 -5.26
CA GLY A 297 23.14 5.18 -4.55
C GLY A 297 21.61 5.14 -4.68
N ASP A 298 20.96 6.15 -5.29
CA ASP A 298 19.50 6.22 -5.46
C ASP A 298 18.93 5.24 -6.52
N ASP A 299 19.71 4.25 -6.96
CA ASP A 299 19.24 3.17 -7.82
C ASP A 299 18.19 2.34 -7.06
N LEU A 300 17.01 2.11 -7.65
CA LEU A 300 16.01 1.20 -7.11
C LEU A 300 16.36 -0.23 -7.52
N ARG A 301 16.70 -1.07 -6.55
CA ARG A 301 17.28 -2.39 -6.84
C ARG A 301 17.04 -3.45 -5.78
N ASN A 302 17.23 -4.71 -6.15
CA ASN A 302 17.17 -5.84 -5.23
C ASN A 302 15.82 -5.89 -4.49
N VAL A 303 14.72 -5.94 -5.26
CA VAL A 303 13.37 -6.03 -4.70
C VAL A 303 12.78 -7.38 -5.06
N TYR A 304 12.29 -8.10 -4.05
CA TYR A 304 11.56 -9.35 -4.22
C TYR A 304 10.08 -9.09 -3.96
N ILE A 305 9.22 -9.42 -4.92
CA ILE A 305 7.78 -9.17 -4.87
C ILE A 305 7.07 -10.51 -5.09
N ARG A 306 6.19 -10.91 -4.17
CA ARG A 306 5.39 -12.12 -4.33
C ARG A 306 3.92 -11.98 -3.93
N ASN A 307 3.07 -12.77 -4.60
CA ASN A 307 1.65 -12.91 -4.28
C ASN A 307 0.90 -11.57 -4.21
N ILE A 308 0.80 -10.91 -5.36
CA ILE A 308 0.01 -9.69 -5.54
C ILE A 308 -1.35 -10.06 -6.11
N ARG A 309 -2.44 -9.67 -5.45
CA ARG A 309 -3.81 -10.00 -5.89
C ARG A 309 -4.76 -8.81 -5.74
N GLY A 310 -5.00 -8.08 -6.81
CA GLY A 310 -5.86 -6.90 -6.73
C GLY A 310 -6.06 -6.22 -8.08
N HIS A 311 -6.62 -5.02 -8.06
CA HIS A 311 -6.76 -4.19 -9.26
C HIS A 311 -6.89 -2.69 -8.89
N SER A 312 -6.63 -1.84 -9.86
CA SER A 312 -6.90 -0.40 -9.81
C SER A 312 -8.31 -0.08 -10.31
N VAL A 313 -9.16 0.45 -9.43
CA VAL A 313 -10.52 0.92 -9.77
C VAL A 313 -10.47 2.07 -10.78
N GLY A 314 -9.44 2.92 -10.71
CA GLY A 314 -9.21 4.00 -11.68
C GLY A 314 -8.71 3.55 -13.04
N GLN A 315 -8.61 2.24 -13.25
CA GLN A 315 -8.15 1.62 -14.50
C GLN A 315 -6.67 1.93 -14.84
N HIS A 316 -5.84 2.18 -13.82
CA HIS A 316 -4.39 2.40 -13.99
C HIS A 316 -3.65 1.07 -14.13
N GLY A 317 -2.44 0.91 -13.59
CA GLY A 317 -1.72 -0.35 -13.55
C GLY A 317 -2.06 -1.17 -12.30
N VAL A 318 -1.86 -2.50 -12.35
CA VAL A 318 -1.75 -3.27 -11.10
C VAL A 318 -0.34 -3.12 -10.55
N VAL A 319 0.67 -3.45 -11.36
CA VAL A 319 2.08 -3.22 -11.04
C VAL A 319 2.71 -2.27 -12.05
N ARG A 320 3.43 -1.26 -11.56
CA ARG A 320 4.13 -0.31 -12.41
C ARG A 320 5.59 -0.19 -12.03
N LEU A 321 6.45 -0.30 -13.03
CA LEU A 321 7.90 -0.27 -12.90
C LEU A 321 8.43 0.90 -13.74
N LEU A 322 8.75 2.04 -13.13
CA LEU A 322 9.19 3.26 -13.80
C LEU A 322 10.55 3.71 -13.33
N ASN A 323 11.31 4.29 -14.24
CA ASN A 323 12.53 5.02 -13.93
C ASN A 323 12.80 6.10 -14.99
N THR A 324 13.60 7.10 -14.65
CA THR A 324 14.03 8.16 -15.58
C THR A 324 15.48 7.94 -16.04
N ARG A 325 16.07 8.92 -16.73
CA ARG A 325 17.47 8.84 -17.21
C ARG A 325 18.50 8.86 -16.10
N GLU A 326 18.13 9.41 -14.94
CA GLU A 326 18.97 9.53 -13.76
C GLU A 326 18.94 8.25 -12.92
N GLY A 327 17.75 7.64 -12.78
CA GLY A 327 17.52 6.46 -11.96
C GLY A 327 17.58 5.14 -12.70
N ARG A 328 18.32 4.16 -12.18
CA ARG A 328 18.29 2.78 -12.69
C ARG A 328 17.28 1.93 -11.91
N LEU A 329 16.75 0.92 -12.58
CA LEU A 329 15.81 -0.05 -12.01
C LEU A 329 16.27 -1.47 -12.37
N TYR A 330 16.72 -2.25 -11.39
CA TYR A 330 17.25 -3.59 -11.68
C TYR A 330 17.24 -4.57 -10.52
N ASN A 331 17.42 -5.87 -10.84
CA ASN A 331 17.35 -6.96 -9.87
C ASN A 331 16.00 -6.96 -9.15
N ILE A 332 14.93 -6.95 -9.94
CA ILE A 332 13.57 -7.02 -9.43
C ILE A 332 13.03 -8.40 -9.79
N MET A 333 12.61 -9.15 -8.78
CA MET A 333 11.92 -10.42 -8.93
C MET A 333 10.45 -10.19 -8.61
N LEU A 334 9.57 -10.53 -9.54
CA LEU A 334 8.13 -10.41 -9.41
C LEU A 334 7.51 -11.77 -9.71
N ASP A 335 7.05 -12.45 -8.67
CA ASP A 335 6.54 -13.81 -8.76
C ASP A 335 5.11 -13.92 -8.19
N GLY A 336 4.14 -14.13 -9.07
CA GLY A 336 2.74 -14.23 -8.67
C GLY A 336 2.05 -12.87 -8.68
N VAL A 337 1.38 -12.57 -9.80
CA VAL A 337 0.44 -11.44 -9.91
C VAL A 337 -0.89 -11.98 -10.45
N ILE A 338 -1.95 -11.79 -9.67
CA ILE A 338 -3.33 -12.09 -10.06
C ILE A 338 -4.08 -10.78 -10.14
N ASP A 339 -4.29 -10.32 -11.35
CA ASP A 339 -5.15 -9.17 -11.63
C ASP A 339 -6.62 -9.57 -11.45
N THR A 340 -7.32 -8.85 -10.58
CA THR A 340 -8.73 -9.12 -10.25
C THR A 340 -9.68 -8.09 -10.87
N SER A 341 -9.23 -7.39 -11.90
CA SER A 341 -10.01 -6.41 -12.63
C SER A 341 -11.39 -6.97 -13.04
N PRO A 342 -12.49 -6.25 -12.78
CA PRO A 342 -13.80 -6.69 -13.23
C PRO A 342 -13.90 -6.57 -14.77
N PRO A 343 -14.62 -7.48 -15.46
CA PRO A 343 -14.75 -7.45 -16.92
C PRO A 343 -15.27 -6.13 -17.48
N GLY A 344 -16.19 -5.45 -16.79
CA GLY A 344 -16.74 -4.17 -17.26
C GLY A 344 -15.84 -2.94 -17.04
N ARG A 345 -14.72 -3.08 -16.31
CA ARG A 345 -13.85 -1.96 -15.94
C ARG A 345 -12.41 -2.43 -15.72
N PRO A 346 -11.75 -2.94 -16.77
CA PRO A 346 -10.40 -3.47 -16.66
C PRO A 346 -9.36 -2.38 -16.43
N CYS A 347 -8.31 -2.71 -15.68
CA CYS A 347 -7.11 -1.89 -15.63
C CYS A 347 -6.44 -1.76 -17.02
N SER A 348 -5.65 -0.70 -17.18
CA SER A 348 -4.92 -0.44 -18.42
C SER A 348 -3.84 -1.50 -18.69
N ALA A 349 -3.17 -1.96 -17.63
CA ALA A 349 -2.15 -2.99 -17.68
C ALA A 349 -2.04 -3.75 -16.36
N THR A 350 -1.83 -5.07 -16.40
CA THR A 350 -1.49 -5.84 -15.19
C THR A 350 -0.08 -5.47 -14.74
N ILE A 351 0.88 -5.43 -15.67
CA ILE A 351 2.24 -4.96 -15.42
C ILE A 351 2.63 -3.97 -16.51
N ARG A 352 3.13 -2.79 -16.12
CA ARG A 352 3.73 -1.82 -17.04
C ARG A 352 5.19 -1.57 -16.68
N ILE A 353 6.06 -1.68 -17.67
CA ILE A 353 7.50 -1.50 -17.58
C ILE A 353 7.93 -0.29 -18.40
N GLY A 354 8.47 0.71 -17.73
CA GLY A 354 8.84 1.99 -18.31
C GLY A 354 7.64 2.84 -18.72
N SER A 355 7.94 4.08 -19.08
CA SER A 355 7.05 4.94 -19.85
C SER A 355 7.82 6.14 -20.39
N SER A 356 7.57 6.53 -21.64
CA SER A 356 8.13 7.77 -22.21
C SER A 356 7.53 9.04 -21.61
N ARG A 357 6.37 8.93 -20.95
CA ARG A 357 5.63 10.05 -20.37
C ARG A 357 6.27 10.64 -19.11
N TYR A 358 7.13 9.88 -18.43
CA TYR A 358 7.70 10.26 -17.14
C TYR A 358 9.22 10.36 -17.28
N GLY A 359 9.73 11.55 -17.60
CA GLY A 359 11.17 11.84 -17.74
C GLY A 359 11.82 11.42 -19.07
N GLY A 360 11.02 11.04 -20.08
CA GLY A 360 11.47 10.78 -21.44
C GLY A 360 12.13 9.41 -21.66
N HIS A 361 12.84 9.26 -22.80
CA HIS A 361 13.44 7.97 -23.17
C HIS A 361 14.61 7.57 -22.27
N VAL A 362 14.41 6.50 -21.51
CA VAL A 362 15.43 5.84 -20.68
C VAL A 362 16.44 5.08 -21.56
N PRO A 363 17.77 5.26 -21.37
CA PRO A 363 18.77 4.54 -22.13
C PRO A 363 18.71 3.02 -21.95
N MET A 364 19.06 2.28 -23.01
CA MET A 364 19.17 0.82 -22.97
C MET A 364 20.12 0.38 -21.84
N GLY A 365 19.66 -0.56 -21.00
CA GLY A 365 20.43 -1.08 -19.86
C GLY A 365 20.12 -0.42 -18.51
N TYR A 366 19.32 0.65 -18.44
CA TYR A 366 18.95 1.28 -17.17
C TYR A 366 17.82 0.52 -16.46
N THR A 367 16.92 -0.07 -17.24
CA THR A 367 15.88 -0.99 -16.78
C THR A 367 16.31 -2.40 -17.20
N ARG A 368 16.77 -3.21 -16.24
CA ARG A 368 17.39 -4.51 -16.55
C ARG A 368 17.24 -5.55 -15.45
N ARG A 369 17.43 -6.83 -15.76
CA ARG A 369 17.37 -7.91 -14.76
C ARG A 369 16.05 -7.89 -13.99
N LEU A 370 14.96 -7.78 -14.74
CA LEU A 370 13.62 -8.02 -14.24
C LEU A 370 13.28 -9.50 -14.49
N PHE A 371 12.92 -10.20 -13.44
CA PHE A 371 12.53 -11.61 -13.48
C PHE A 371 11.05 -11.66 -13.10
N ILE A 372 10.19 -11.84 -14.09
CA ILE A 372 8.74 -11.78 -13.94
C ILE A 372 8.17 -13.16 -14.23
N SER A 373 7.47 -13.75 -13.26
CA SER A 373 6.86 -15.07 -13.38
C SER A 373 5.45 -15.13 -12.81
N ASN A 374 4.66 -16.07 -13.35
CA ASN A 374 3.37 -16.47 -12.80
C ASN A 374 2.37 -15.29 -12.74
N VAL A 375 2.04 -14.77 -13.92
CA VAL A 375 1.15 -13.61 -14.09
C VAL A 375 -0.16 -14.06 -14.71
N SER A 376 -1.28 -13.76 -14.06
CA SER A 376 -2.62 -13.90 -14.59
C SER A 376 -3.25 -12.52 -14.75
N GLY A 377 -3.43 -12.09 -16.00
CA GLY A 377 -3.91 -10.75 -16.31
C GLY A 377 -5.39 -10.72 -16.69
N ALA A 378 -6.14 -9.80 -16.07
CA ALA A 378 -7.52 -9.44 -16.39
C ALA A 378 -7.63 -8.00 -16.95
N SER A 379 -6.51 -7.28 -17.02
CA SER A 379 -6.37 -5.96 -17.65
C SER A 379 -6.45 -6.02 -19.17
N ARG A 380 -6.70 -4.86 -19.79
CA ARG A 380 -6.65 -4.69 -21.25
C ARG A 380 -5.30 -5.14 -21.86
N ASN A 381 -4.22 -4.98 -21.11
CA ASN A 381 -2.91 -5.52 -21.45
C ASN A 381 -2.37 -6.31 -20.26
N THR A 382 -1.78 -7.48 -20.47
CA THR A 382 -1.15 -8.21 -19.35
C THR A 382 0.20 -7.60 -19.01
N ILE A 383 1.17 -7.63 -19.94
CA ILE A 383 2.46 -6.96 -19.75
C ILE A 383 2.65 -5.92 -20.85
N VAL A 384 2.94 -4.68 -20.46
CA VAL A 384 3.31 -3.60 -21.39
C VAL A 384 4.75 -3.20 -21.18
N ILE A 385 5.54 -3.23 -22.25
CA ILE A 385 6.89 -2.66 -22.30
C ILE A 385 6.78 -1.31 -23.03
N ASP A 386 6.76 -0.22 -22.26
CA ASP A 386 6.61 1.17 -22.70
C ASP A 386 7.91 1.98 -22.47
N GLY A 387 9.03 1.27 -22.37
CA GLY A 387 10.37 1.84 -22.24
C GLY A 387 11.42 0.87 -22.75
N THR A 388 12.67 1.07 -22.33
CA THR A 388 13.74 0.11 -22.61
C THR A 388 13.75 -1.03 -21.59
N LEU A 389 14.16 -2.23 -22.00
CA LEU A 389 14.29 -3.38 -21.11
C LEU A 389 15.43 -4.30 -21.58
N THR A 390 16.38 -4.63 -20.69
CA THR A 390 17.44 -5.60 -21.02
C THR A 390 17.65 -6.72 -20.03
N ASP A 391 18.25 -7.81 -20.50
CA ASP A 391 18.80 -8.88 -19.66
C ASP A 391 17.77 -9.40 -18.66
N SER A 392 16.56 -9.66 -19.14
CA SER A 392 15.36 -9.91 -18.32
C SER A 392 14.65 -11.18 -18.76
N PHE A 393 13.86 -11.74 -17.84
CA PHE A 393 13.14 -13.00 -18.05
C PHE A 393 11.66 -12.80 -17.72
N ILE A 394 10.78 -13.21 -18.63
CA ILE A 394 9.32 -13.12 -18.46
C ILE A 394 8.73 -14.50 -18.73
N SER A 395 8.07 -15.11 -17.75
CA SER A 395 7.57 -16.47 -17.89
C SER A 395 6.20 -16.71 -17.27
N ASN A 396 5.51 -17.75 -17.75
CA ASN A 396 4.23 -18.21 -17.21
C ASN A 396 3.21 -17.06 -17.12
N VAL A 397 2.90 -16.47 -18.27
CA VAL A 397 2.00 -15.31 -18.39
C VAL A 397 0.73 -15.75 -19.09
N ILE A 398 -0.41 -15.55 -18.43
CA ILE A 398 -1.74 -15.79 -18.97
C ILE A 398 -2.42 -14.45 -19.25
N HIS A 399 -2.74 -14.22 -20.52
CA HIS A 399 -3.59 -13.12 -20.96
C HIS A 399 -5.04 -13.56 -20.92
N GLY A 400 -5.83 -13.00 -19.99
CA GLY A 400 -7.23 -13.32 -19.79
C GLY A 400 -8.23 -12.31 -20.36
N TRP A 401 -7.77 -11.31 -21.12
CA TRP A 401 -8.64 -10.32 -21.73
C TRP A 401 -9.08 -10.74 -23.14
N GLU A 402 -10.23 -10.22 -23.61
CA GLU A 402 -10.91 -10.65 -24.85
C GLU A 402 -10.01 -10.61 -26.10
N SER A 403 -9.06 -9.68 -26.16
CA SER A 403 -8.12 -9.56 -27.27
C SER A 403 -6.80 -8.97 -26.82
N GLY A 404 -5.71 -9.45 -27.42
CA GLY A 404 -4.38 -8.94 -27.16
C GLY A 404 -3.32 -10.03 -27.17
N GLN A 405 -2.12 -9.63 -26.78
CA GLN A 405 -0.99 -10.53 -26.58
C GLN A 405 -0.59 -10.49 -25.09
N PRO A 406 -0.01 -11.56 -24.56
CA PRO A 406 0.54 -11.55 -23.20
C PRO A 406 1.55 -10.43 -22.97
N ILE A 407 2.27 -9.99 -24.01
CA ILE A 407 3.25 -8.91 -23.96
C ILE A 407 3.01 -7.92 -25.12
N THR A 408 2.89 -6.64 -24.80
CA THR A 408 2.76 -5.53 -25.76
C THR A 408 4.02 -4.65 -25.72
N TYR A 409 4.71 -4.52 -26.86
CA TYR A 409 5.89 -3.65 -27.02
C TYR A 409 5.49 -2.25 -27.48
N GLN A 410 4.95 -1.45 -26.57
CA GLN A 410 4.40 -0.12 -26.86
C GLN A 410 5.47 0.87 -27.35
N ALA A 411 6.70 0.79 -26.81
CA ALA A 411 7.81 1.65 -27.25
C ALA A 411 8.49 1.18 -28.55
N GLY A 412 8.01 0.08 -29.15
CA GLY A 412 8.57 -0.56 -30.33
C GLY A 412 9.57 -1.68 -30.02
N PRO A 413 9.78 -2.65 -30.94
CA PRO A 413 10.58 -3.84 -30.67
C PRO A 413 12.07 -3.55 -30.40
N GLY A 414 12.60 -2.46 -30.96
CA GLY A 414 14.00 -2.04 -30.78
C GLY A 414 14.35 -1.53 -29.37
N THR A 415 13.38 -1.46 -28.45
CA THR A 415 13.62 -1.04 -27.07
C THR A 415 13.96 -2.19 -26.13
N THR A 416 14.09 -3.41 -26.65
CA THR A 416 14.46 -4.58 -25.85
C THR A 416 15.74 -5.26 -26.33
N ARG A 417 16.51 -5.84 -25.40
CA ARG A 417 17.73 -6.62 -25.71
C ARG A 417 17.94 -7.72 -24.68
N ASN A 418 18.19 -8.95 -25.11
CA ASN A 418 18.37 -10.11 -24.22
C ASN A 418 17.18 -10.32 -23.27
N VAL A 419 15.95 -10.15 -23.78
CA VAL A 419 14.73 -10.47 -23.03
C VAL A 419 14.27 -11.85 -23.47
N VAL A 420 14.23 -12.79 -22.53
CA VAL A 420 13.82 -14.17 -22.78
C VAL A 420 12.40 -14.36 -22.27
N THR A 421 11.56 -14.99 -23.09
CA THR A 421 10.16 -15.25 -22.75
C THR A 421 9.83 -16.75 -22.86
N SER A 422 8.98 -17.28 -21.97
CA SER A 422 8.54 -18.68 -22.01
C SER A 422 7.17 -18.90 -21.36
N GLY A 423 6.36 -19.83 -21.87
CA GLY A 423 5.05 -20.13 -21.24
C GLY A 423 4.07 -18.97 -21.33
N LEU A 424 3.95 -18.36 -22.51
CA LEU A 424 2.98 -17.30 -22.79
C LEU A 424 1.69 -17.93 -23.32
N LEU A 425 0.56 -17.67 -22.66
CA LEU A 425 -0.74 -18.22 -23.00
C LEU A 425 -1.77 -17.09 -23.13
N THR A 426 -2.70 -17.25 -24.07
CA THR A 426 -3.92 -16.44 -24.15
C THR A 426 -5.09 -17.36 -23.85
N SER A 427 -5.88 -17.01 -22.83
CA SER A 427 -7.16 -17.66 -22.58
C SER A 427 -8.27 -16.80 -23.17
N THR A 428 -8.97 -17.32 -24.16
CA THR A 428 -10.23 -16.74 -24.62
C THR A 428 -11.32 -17.09 -23.60
N PRO A 429 -12.08 -16.11 -23.07
CA PRO A 429 -13.30 -16.41 -22.32
C PRO A 429 -14.26 -17.19 -23.23
N GLU A 430 -14.76 -18.34 -22.75
CA GLU A 430 -15.87 -19.06 -23.40
C GLU A 430 -17.20 -18.31 -23.27
#